data_AF-A0A938LVB2-F1
#
_entry.id   AF-A0A938LVB2-F1
#
_cell.length_a   1.000
_cell.length_b   1.000
_cell.length_c   1.000
_cell.angle_alpha   90.00
_cell.angle_beta   90.00
_cell.angle_gamma   90.00
#
_symmetry.space_group_name_H-M   'P 1'
#
loop_
_entity.id
_entity.type
_entity.pdbx_description
1 polymer ?
#
loop_
_entity_poly.entity_id
_entity_poly.type
_entity_poly.pdbx_seq_one_letter_code
_entity_poly.pdbx_strand_id
1 'polypeptide(L)'
;MNKLITALITTVLALSAQVARAADSYVAPTGRDDDLGTKDQPLATLGAARDAARTVGTGPHRILVMPGDYFLARTLELDARDNGLTIETVGAGKATLYDGRLVEGWRPDGQRFWCADVPGVKEGAWDFRALVVNERMPLRRGERCAVRWDQTPPRLHLGPR
;
A
#
# COMPACT_ATOMS: atom_id res chain seq x y z
N MET A 1 -18.35 44.28 -44.85
CA MET A 1 -18.97 43.03 -44.34
C MET A 1 -17.95 42.00 -43.84
N ASN A 2 -16.74 42.40 -43.40
CA ASN A 2 -15.67 41.44 -43.01
C ASN A 2 -15.11 41.68 -41.59
N LYS A 3 -15.68 42.63 -40.83
CA LYS A 3 -15.23 42.91 -39.45
C LYS A 3 -16.00 42.13 -38.37
N LEU A 4 -17.15 41.56 -38.74
CA LEU A 4 -18.00 40.74 -37.86
C LEU A 4 -17.51 39.29 -37.76
N ILE A 5 -16.83 38.77 -38.79
CA ILE A 5 -16.33 37.39 -38.81
C ILE A 5 -15.04 37.27 -37.98
N THR A 6 -14.17 38.29 -38.01
CA THR A 6 -12.92 38.30 -37.23
C THR A 6 -13.20 38.40 -35.73
N ALA A 7 -14.25 39.11 -35.32
CA ALA A 7 -14.64 39.22 -33.92
C ALA A 7 -15.21 37.92 -33.35
N LEU A 8 -15.78 37.05 -34.20
CA LEU A 8 -16.35 35.76 -33.77
C LEU A 8 -15.26 34.69 -33.54
N ILE A 9 -14.11 34.82 -34.21
CA ILE A 9 -13.01 33.85 -34.12
C ILE A 9 -12.11 34.12 -32.88
N THR A 10 -12.00 35.37 -32.43
CA THR A 10 -11.20 35.71 -31.23
C THR A 10 -11.85 35.38 -29.89
N THR A 11 -13.17 35.17 -29.83
CA THR A 11 -13.87 34.91 -28.55
C THR A 11 -13.89 33.44 -28.14
N VAL A 12 -13.38 32.53 -28.99
CA VAL A 12 -13.27 31.09 -28.67
C VAL A 12 -11.98 30.75 -27.89
N LEU A 13 -11.08 31.73 -27.70
CA LEU A 13 -9.84 31.55 -26.94
C LEU A 13 -9.97 32.04 -25.48
N ALA A 14 -11.09 31.73 -24.84
CA ALA A 14 -11.35 32.09 -23.45
C ALA A 14 -11.50 30.82 -22.59
N LEU A 15 -10.45 30.57 -21.80
CA LEU A 15 -10.46 29.78 -20.56
C LEU A 15 -10.85 28.30 -20.72
N SER A 16 -9.96 27.51 -21.30
CA SER A 16 -9.71 26.18 -20.74
C SER A 16 -8.97 26.36 -19.41
N ALA A 17 -9.71 26.70 -18.36
CA ALA A 17 -9.25 26.48 -17.00
C ALA A 17 -9.09 24.96 -16.86
N GLN A 18 -7.87 24.45 -17.04
CA GLN A 18 -7.50 23.14 -16.55
C GLN A 18 -7.63 23.21 -15.03
N VAL A 19 -8.83 22.93 -14.53
CA VAL A 19 -8.98 22.48 -13.16
C VAL A 19 -8.07 21.25 -13.09
N ALA A 20 -6.93 21.39 -12.42
CA ALA A 20 -6.09 20.26 -12.10
C ALA A 20 -7.00 19.28 -11.36
N ARG A 21 -7.48 18.24 -12.06
CA ARG A 21 -8.29 17.22 -11.44
C ARG A 21 -7.38 16.58 -10.40
N ALA A 22 -7.75 16.73 -9.13
CA ALA A 22 -7.30 15.82 -8.09
C ALA A 22 -7.38 14.40 -8.66
N ALA A 23 -6.23 13.75 -8.81
CA ALA A 23 -6.17 12.43 -9.40
C ALA A 23 -6.45 11.41 -8.30
N ASP A 24 -7.73 11.08 -8.12
CA ASP A 24 -8.13 9.96 -7.26
C ASP A 24 -7.55 8.67 -7.85
N SER A 25 -6.66 8.02 -7.10
CA SER A 25 -6.05 6.74 -7.46
C SER A 25 -6.53 5.65 -6.52
N TYR A 26 -6.95 4.52 -7.06
CA TYR A 26 -7.41 3.36 -6.28
C TYR A 26 -6.27 2.37 -6.07
N VAL A 27 -6.20 1.80 -4.87
CA VAL A 27 -5.24 0.76 -4.50
C VAL A 27 -6.00 -0.43 -3.96
N ALA A 28 -5.69 -1.64 -4.43
CA ALA A 28 -6.33 -2.88 -4.02
C ALA A 28 -5.30 -4.02 -3.89
N PRO A 29 -5.48 -5.00 -2.99
CA PRO A 29 -4.54 -6.13 -2.86
C PRO A 29 -4.47 -7.01 -4.12
N THR A 30 -5.52 -6.96 -4.96
CA THR A 30 -5.63 -7.69 -6.23
C THR A 30 -5.27 -6.83 -7.45
N GLY A 31 -4.83 -5.58 -7.24
CA GLY A 31 -4.44 -4.66 -8.31
C GLY A 31 -3.09 -4.97 -8.93
N ARG A 32 -2.63 -4.10 -9.84
CA ARG A 32 -1.30 -4.18 -10.45
C ARG A 32 -0.67 -2.79 -10.59
N ASP A 33 0.63 -2.68 -10.37
CA ASP A 33 1.31 -1.37 -10.40
C ASP A 33 1.52 -0.81 -11.82
N ASP A 34 1.21 -1.59 -12.85
CA ASP A 34 1.12 -1.17 -14.25
C ASP A 34 -0.30 -0.77 -14.69
N ASP A 35 -1.30 -0.91 -13.81
CA ASP A 35 -2.67 -0.49 -14.07
C ASP A 35 -2.83 1.05 -13.97
N LEU A 36 -3.96 1.56 -14.47
CA LEU A 36 -4.26 3.00 -14.51
C LEU A 36 -4.58 3.64 -13.16
N GLY A 37 -4.72 2.86 -12.08
CA GLY A 37 -5.15 3.36 -10.77
C GLY A 37 -6.61 3.80 -10.72
N THR A 38 -7.45 3.30 -11.62
CA THR A 38 -8.90 3.53 -11.57
C THR A 38 -9.57 2.50 -10.67
N LYS A 39 -10.85 2.72 -10.32
CA LYS A 39 -11.60 1.76 -9.50
C LYS A 39 -11.65 0.35 -10.11
N ASP A 40 -11.73 0.25 -11.44
CA ASP A 40 -11.80 -1.02 -12.17
C ASP A 40 -10.43 -1.62 -12.50
N GLN A 41 -9.39 -0.78 -12.48
CA GLN A 41 -7.99 -1.16 -12.71
C GLN A 41 -7.12 -0.51 -11.61
N PRO A 42 -7.20 -1.00 -10.36
CA PRO A 42 -6.52 -0.40 -9.22
C PRO A 42 -5.03 -0.75 -9.21
N LEU A 43 -4.21 0.13 -8.64
CA LEU A 43 -2.81 -0.15 -8.37
C LEU A 43 -2.67 -1.20 -7.25
N ALA A 44 -1.55 -1.92 -7.22
CA ALA A 44 -1.29 -2.91 -6.17
C ALA A 44 -0.73 -2.26 -4.90
N THR A 45 0.09 -1.22 -5.05
CA THR A 45 0.87 -0.63 -3.95
C THR A 45 0.60 0.85 -3.71
N LEU A 46 0.68 1.25 -2.44
CA LEU A 46 0.66 2.67 -2.04
C LEU A 46 1.83 3.45 -2.64
N GLY A 47 2.98 2.79 -2.83
CA GLY A 47 4.16 3.40 -3.45
C GLY A 47 3.90 3.81 -4.90
N ALA A 48 3.34 2.90 -5.70
CA ALA A 48 2.96 3.19 -7.08
C ALA A 48 1.93 4.33 -7.15
N ALA A 49 0.93 4.33 -6.27
CA ALA A 49 -0.09 5.38 -6.23
C ALA A 49 0.49 6.75 -5.85
N ARG A 50 1.42 6.81 -4.89
CA ARG A 50 2.16 8.03 -4.56
C ARG A 50 3.01 8.49 -5.75
N ASP A 51 3.73 7.58 -6.39
CA ASP A 51 4.61 7.93 -7.51
C ASP A 51 3.79 8.44 -8.71
N ALA A 52 2.62 7.85 -8.97
CA ALA A 52 1.65 8.37 -9.93
C ALA A 52 1.18 9.79 -9.56
N ALA A 53 0.80 10.05 -8.30
CA ALA A 53 0.40 11.39 -7.85
C ALA A 53 1.52 12.42 -8.05
N ARG A 54 2.78 12.04 -7.79
CA ARG A 54 3.95 12.91 -8.02
C ARG A 54 4.15 13.28 -9.49
N THR A 55 3.74 12.45 -10.45
CA THR A 55 3.80 12.82 -11.88
C THR A 55 2.87 13.97 -12.24
N VAL A 56 1.77 14.14 -11.49
CA VAL A 56 0.80 15.23 -11.67
C VAL A 56 1.27 16.52 -10.99
N GLY A 57 2.08 16.39 -9.92
CA GLY A 57 2.61 17.51 -9.14
C GLY A 57 1.97 17.59 -7.75
N THR A 58 2.27 18.64 -6.98
CA THR A 58 1.65 18.86 -5.66
C THR A 58 0.18 19.27 -5.82
N GLY A 59 -0.69 18.84 -4.91
CA GLY A 59 -2.11 19.19 -4.97
C GLY A 59 -2.97 18.25 -4.11
N PRO A 60 -4.29 18.50 -4.07
CA PRO A 60 -5.23 17.73 -3.27
C PRO A 60 -5.51 16.34 -3.87
N HIS A 61 -4.47 15.52 -4.04
CA HIS A 61 -4.58 14.16 -4.57
C HIS A 61 -5.13 13.20 -3.52
N ARG A 62 -5.78 12.13 -3.97
CA ARG A 62 -6.37 11.13 -3.08
C ARG A 62 -5.93 9.73 -3.49
N ILE A 63 -5.45 8.96 -2.53
CA ILE A 63 -5.21 7.53 -2.66
C ILE A 63 -6.30 6.81 -1.88
N LEU A 64 -7.16 6.13 -2.63
CA LEU A 64 -8.35 5.43 -2.16
C LEU A 64 -8.01 3.94 -1.98
N VAL A 65 -7.80 3.56 -0.73
CA VAL A 65 -7.33 2.22 -0.35
C VAL A 65 -8.54 1.30 -0.14
N MET A 66 -8.65 0.26 -0.96
CA MET A 66 -9.72 -0.73 -0.83
C MET A 66 -9.43 -1.67 0.36
N PRO A 67 -10.46 -2.31 0.95
CA PRO A 67 -10.28 -3.23 2.06
C PRO A 67 -9.30 -4.38 1.73
N GLY A 68 -8.48 -4.76 2.70
CA GLY A 68 -7.54 -5.87 2.58
C GLY A 68 -6.19 -5.63 3.27
N ASP A 69 -5.28 -6.58 3.08
CA ASP A 69 -3.94 -6.58 3.68
C ASP A 69 -2.89 -6.13 2.66
N TYR A 70 -2.09 -5.13 3.04
CA TYR A 70 -1.04 -4.56 2.20
C TYR A 70 0.32 -4.75 2.86
N PHE A 71 1.22 -5.44 2.16
CA PHE A 71 2.58 -5.69 2.62
C PHE A 71 3.54 -4.71 1.95
N LEU A 72 4.11 -3.82 2.74
CA LEU A 72 5.13 -2.89 2.25
C LEU A 72 6.44 -3.64 2.06
N ALA A 73 6.91 -3.72 0.81
CA ALA A 73 8.26 -4.19 0.52
C ALA A 73 9.35 -3.22 1.02
N ARG A 74 8.98 -1.94 1.16
CA ARG A 74 9.81 -0.83 1.64
C ARG A 74 8.93 0.22 2.30
N THR A 75 9.50 0.97 3.23
CA THR A 75 8.84 2.10 3.88
C THR A 75 8.24 3.07 2.85
N LEU A 76 6.99 3.49 3.09
CA LEU A 76 6.34 4.51 2.29
C LEU A 76 6.88 5.89 2.69
N GLU A 77 7.83 6.39 1.92
CA GLU A 77 8.42 7.72 2.12
C GLU A 77 7.51 8.83 1.54
N LEU A 78 7.19 9.82 2.36
CA LEU A 78 6.46 11.03 1.97
C LEU A 78 7.36 12.26 2.18
N ASP A 79 7.34 13.19 1.22
CA ASP A 79 8.12 14.42 1.25
C ASP A 79 7.33 15.62 0.70
N ALA A 80 8.00 16.75 0.48
CA ALA A 80 7.36 17.99 0.02
C ALA A 80 6.55 17.85 -1.28
N ARG A 81 6.87 16.86 -2.13
CA ARG A 81 6.13 16.57 -3.38
C ARG A 81 4.74 16.00 -3.13
N ASP A 82 4.51 15.44 -1.95
CA ASP A 82 3.25 14.81 -1.56
C ASP A 82 2.32 15.78 -0.81
N ASN A 83 2.63 17.09 -0.84
CA ASN A 83 1.81 18.08 -0.17
C ASN A 83 0.39 18.13 -0.76
N GLY A 84 -0.61 17.99 0.12
CA GLY A 84 -2.03 17.88 -0.24
C GLY A 84 -2.52 16.46 -0.51
N LEU A 85 -1.63 15.46 -0.50
CA LEU A 85 -2.01 14.05 -0.67
C LEU A 85 -2.78 13.54 0.55
N THR A 86 -3.95 12.95 0.30
CA THR A 86 -4.75 12.23 1.30
C THR A 86 -4.73 10.74 1.01
N ILE A 87 -4.48 9.91 2.01
CA ILE A 87 -4.58 8.44 1.93
C ILE A 87 -5.74 8.03 2.83
N GLU A 88 -6.77 7.42 2.25
CA GLU A 88 -7.98 7.05 2.98
C GLU A 88 -8.57 5.74 2.47
N THR A 89 -9.28 5.04 3.34
CA THR A 89 -9.97 3.80 2.98
C THR A 89 -11.30 4.08 2.31
N VAL A 90 -11.68 3.26 1.32
CA VAL A 90 -13.00 3.35 0.66
C VAL A 90 -13.92 2.17 0.99
N GLY A 91 -15.20 2.48 1.19
CA GLY A 91 -16.25 1.48 1.42
C GLY A 91 -16.27 0.93 2.85
N ALA A 92 -17.09 -0.10 3.06
CA ALA A 92 -17.14 -0.84 4.32
C ALA A 92 -16.01 -1.87 4.35
N GLY A 93 -15.18 -1.83 5.39
CA GLY A 93 -14.08 -2.78 5.57
C GLY A 93 -12.86 -2.14 6.24
N LYS A 94 -11.79 -2.93 6.38
CA LYS A 94 -10.52 -2.51 6.97
C LYS A 94 -9.40 -2.67 5.93
N ALA A 95 -8.55 -1.66 5.81
CA ALA A 95 -7.27 -1.79 5.16
C ALA A 95 -6.18 -1.88 6.23
N THR A 96 -5.36 -2.92 6.21
CA THR A 96 -4.26 -3.10 7.15
C THR A 96 -2.93 -2.99 6.42
N LEU A 97 -2.06 -2.12 6.91
CA LEU A 97 -0.72 -1.94 6.36
C LEU A 97 0.31 -2.65 7.24
N TYR A 98 1.17 -3.42 6.61
CA TYR A 98 2.15 -4.28 7.24
C TYR A 98 3.56 -3.90 6.73
N ASP A 99 4.41 -3.34 7.60
CA ASP A 99 5.73 -2.77 7.26
C ASP A 99 6.92 -3.72 7.44
N GLY A 100 6.82 -4.94 6.98
CA GLY A 100 7.63 -6.05 7.47
C GLY A 100 7.49 -7.29 6.62
N ARG A 101 8.19 -8.36 6.97
CA ARG A 101 8.29 -9.52 6.07
C ARG A 101 7.16 -10.52 6.31
N LEU A 102 6.47 -10.90 5.25
CA LEU A 102 5.62 -12.07 5.25
C LEU A 102 6.50 -13.31 5.50
N VAL A 103 6.19 -14.09 6.54
CA VAL A 103 6.88 -15.36 6.81
C VAL A 103 6.03 -16.50 6.28
N GLU A 104 6.61 -17.25 5.36
CA GLU A 104 6.00 -18.40 4.70
C GLU A 104 6.73 -19.70 5.08
N GLY A 105 6.30 -20.84 4.55
CA GLY A 105 7.01 -22.12 4.75
C GLY A 105 6.87 -22.69 6.15
N TRP A 106 5.76 -22.38 6.84
CA TRP A 106 5.44 -22.94 8.15
C TRP A 106 5.32 -24.46 8.09
N ARG A 107 6.03 -25.13 9.00
CA ARG A 107 5.97 -26.59 9.19
C ARG A 107 5.77 -26.94 10.66
N PRO A 108 5.14 -28.08 10.95
CA PRO A 108 5.04 -28.58 12.31
C PRO A 108 6.43 -28.82 12.93
N ASP A 109 6.60 -28.45 14.19
CA ASP A 109 7.76 -28.74 15.03
C ASP A 109 7.29 -29.48 16.30
N GLY A 110 7.32 -30.81 16.22
CA GLY A 110 6.71 -31.68 17.23
C GLY A 110 5.18 -31.55 17.28
N GLN A 111 4.60 -31.83 18.45
CA GLN A 111 3.13 -31.88 18.59
C GLN A 111 2.47 -30.53 18.88
N ARG A 112 3.24 -29.50 19.25
CA ARG A 112 2.68 -28.26 19.82
C ARG A 112 3.15 -26.97 19.16
N PHE A 113 4.16 -27.04 18.29
CA PHE A 113 4.78 -25.85 17.73
C PHE A 113 4.79 -25.91 16.21
N TRP A 114 4.89 -24.72 15.63
CA TRP A 114 5.20 -24.52 14.22
C TRP A 114 6.48 -23.70 14.11
N CYS A 115 7.29 -24.01 13.11
CA CYS A 115 8.49 -23.26 12.78
C CYS A 115 8.50 -22.89 11.30
N ALA A 116 9.20 -21.81 10.98
CA ALA A 116 9.50 -21.39 9.62
C ALA A 116 10.93 -20.87 9.58
N ASP A 117 11.60 -21.03 8.45
CA ASP A 117 12.91 -20.44 8.25
C ASP A 117 12.72 -18.98 7.82
N VAL A 118 13.40 -18.09 8.53
CA VAL A 118 13.37 -16.64 8.27
C VAL A 118 14.75 -16.23 7.76
N PRO A 119 14.93 -15.98 6.45
CA PRO A 119 16.24 -15.70 5.88
C PRO A 119 16.89 -14.47 6.51
N GLY A 120 18.17 -14.58 6.88
CA GLY A 120 18.97 -13.50 7.45
C GLY A 120 18.92 -13.42 8.98
N VAL A 121 18.00 -14.12 9.64
CA VAL A 121 17.89 -14.08 11.11
C VAL A 121 18.93 -14.96 11.79
N LYS A 122 19.16 -16.19 11.29
CA LYS A 122 20.18 -17.09 11.85
C LYS A 122 21.60 -16.53 11.64
N GLU A 123 21.80 -15.81 10.55
CA GLU A 123 23.07 -15.20 10.17
C GLU A 123 23.31 -13.84 10.84
N GLY A 124 22.33 -13.32 11.60
CA GLY A 124 22.42 -12.00 12.26
C GLY A 124 22.31 -10.80 11.31
N ALA A 125 22.02 -11.03 10.03
CA ALA A 125 21.77 -9.98 9.05
C ALA A 125 20.43 -9.25 9.29
N TRP A 126 19.52 -9.88 10.03
CA TRP A 126 18.22 -9.32 10.38
C TRP A 126 17.79 -9.73 11.79
N ASP A 127 17.11 -8.82 12.49
CA ASP A 127 16.53 -9.04 13.80
C ASP A 127 15.13 -8.43 13.84
N PHE A 128 14.20 -9.08 14.56
CA PHE A 128 12.82 -8.64 14.72
C PHE A 128 12.36 -8.80 16.17
N ARG A 129 11.52 -7.87 16.63
CA ARG A 129 10.98 -7.86 18.00
C ARG A 129 9.49 -8.14 18.08
N ALA A 130 8.82 -8.14 16.93
CA ALA A 130 7.40 -8.34 16.79
C ALA A 130 7.11 -9.50 15.84
N LEU A 131 6.13 -10.31 16.21
CA LEU A 131 5.49 -11.27 15.31
C LEU A 131 4.00 -10.96 15.34
N VAL A 132 3.37 -10.88 14.17
CA VAL A 132 1.91 -10.75 14.04
C VAL A 132 1.40 -12.01 13.34
N VAL A 133 0.42 -12.66 13.96
CA VAL A 133 -0.22 -13.91 13.55
C VAL A 133 -1.71 -13.69 13.46
N ASN A 134 -2.30 -13.82 12.27
CA ASN A 134 -3.75 -13.65 12.06
C ASN A 134 -4.27 -12.36 12.74
N GLU A 135 -3.61 -11.24 12.46
CA GLU A 135 -3.87 -9.90 13.04
C GLU A 135 -3.63 -9.77 14.56
N ARG A 136 -3.04 -10.77 15.23
CA ARG A 136 -2.75 -10.73 16.67
C ARG A 136 -1.26 -10.77 16.93
N MET A 137 -0.82 -10.03 17.95
CA MET A 137 0.56 -10.07 18.42
C MET A 137 0.69 -11.09 19.57
N PRO A 138 1.21 -12.30 19.34
CA PRO A 138 1.47 -13.25 20.42
C PRO A 138 2.55 -12.73 21.38
N LEU A 139 2.46 -13.16 22.64
CA LEU A 139 3.52 -12.95 23.62
C LEU A 139 4.79 -13.72 23.20
N ARG A 140 5.93 -13.04 23.26
CA ARG A 140 7.24 -13.66 23.03
C ARG A 140 7.49 -14.72 24.10
N ARG A 141 7.73 -15.97 23.70
CA ARG A 141 8.24 -17.03 24.57
C ARG A 141 9.65 -17.39 24.07
N GLY A 142 10.65 -17.38 24.95
CA GLY A 142 12.07 -17.38 24.61
C GLY A 142 12.59 -18.52 23.74
N GLU A 143 13.79 -18.27 23.19
CA GLU A 143 14.79 -19.12 22.50
C GLU A 143 14.38 -20.07 21.36
N ARG A 144 13.10 -20.30 21.11
CA ARG A 144 12.65 -21.10 19.96
C ARG A 144 11.73 -20.28 19.07
N CYS A 145 11.99 -20.29 17.77
CA CYS A 145 11.08 -19.83 16.72
C CYS A 145 9.83 -20.73 16.69
N ALA A 146 9.02 -20.65 17.75
CA ALA A 146 7.99 -21.62 18.06
C ALA A 146 6.74 -20.88 18.50
N VAL A 147 5.71 -20.90 17.66
CA VAL A 147 4.37 -20.41 18.02
C VAL A 147 3.48 -21.61 18.32
N ARG A 148 2.80 -21.60 19.46
CA ARG A 148 1.89 -22.68 19.89
C ARG A 148 0.51 -22.44 19.27
N TRP A 149 -0.04 -23.43 18.56
CA TRP A 149 -1.37 -23.32 17.92
C TRP A 149 -2.15 -24.63 17.91
N ASP A 150 -3.47 -24.51 17.90
CA ASP A 150 -4.46 -25.60 17.87
C ASP A 150 -5.24 -25.71 16.55
N GLN A 151 -5.28 -24.71 15.65
CA GLN A 151 -5.98 -24.83 14.35
C GLN A 151 -5.39 -23.89 13.23
N THR A 152 -4.86 -24.46 12.13
CA THR A 152 -4.52 -23.85 10.80
C THR A 152 -3.15 -23.13 10.63
N PRO A 153 -2.41 -23.31 9.50
CA PRO A 153 -1.13 -22.64 9.26
C PRO A 153 -1.28 -21.12 9.11
N PRO A 154 -0.35 -20.34 9.66
CA PRO A 154 -0.53 -18.90 9.79
C PRO A 154 -0.05 -18.10 8.57
N ARG A 155 -0.71 -16.95 8.30
CA ARG A 155 -0.16 -15.87 7.46
C ARG A 155 0.53 -14.86 8.39
N LEU A 156 1.86 -14.77 8.33
CA LEU A 156 2.66 -14.12 9.38
C LEU A 156 3.41 -12.89 8.93
N HIS A 157 3.55 -11.92 9.82
CA HIS A 157 4.27 -10.69 9.57
C HIS A 157 5.30 -10.38 10.66
N LEU A 158 6.49 -9.97 10.26
CA LEU A 158 7.58 -9.56 11.15
C LEU A 158 7.85 -8.07 10.98
N GLY A 159 7.50 -7.27 11.99
CA GLY A 159 7.74 -5.83 11.99
C GLY A 159 9.23 -5.47 12.10
N PRO A 160 9.64 -4.30 11.59
CA PRO A 160 11.01 -3.78 11.68
C PRO A 160 11.28 -3.22 13.09
N ARG A 161 12.52 -2.74 13.32
CA ARG A 161 12.93 -2.10 14.57
C ARG A 161 12.20 -0.79 14.83
#